data_AF-A0A3G8JM51-F1
#
_entry.id   AF-A0A3G8JM51-F1
#
_cell.length_a   1.000
_cell.length_b   1.000
_cell.length_c   1.000
_cell.angle_alpha   90.00
_cell.angle_beta   90.00
_cell.angle_gamma   90.00
#
_symmetry.space_group_name_H-M   'P 1'
#
loop_
_entity.id
_entity.type
_entity.pdbx_description
1 polymer ?
#
loop_
_entity_poly.entity_id
_entity_poly.type
_entity_poly.pdbx_seq_one_letter_code
_entity_poly.pdbx_strand_id
1 'polypeptide(L)'
;MTSAADETRKPRRTTESVVRAFVNSPLSGLAPWIVMSLFSGPGRFEESVAAALGIALLVVFASWKIGNSIKLMEWFDVAFFVVLCVIGALATRAMIEWLELWAGEIVNLALVCFALGSILLRRPFTLEYAKEQTPEEFWDSPIFIRTNYVITWAWTAAFGVSAIAGAIGDAVFDDAGNFWTGWIIQIGATVFAIAFTEFYPDYGPNKAMQKAGIDTEPPVSIARLFDWVPVFVLIVGIAGLVTDSTSTVVGWVLIVVGAVGMRVMRMVFPDPTHDDRGESAAAAGDPAQS
;
A
#
# COMPACT_ATOMS: atom_id res chain seq x y z
N MET A 1 54.97 5.25 -2.44
CA MET A 1 54.04 6.22 -1.83
C MET A 1 52.72 6.05 -2.55
N THR A 2 51.85 5.32 -1.89
CA THR A 2 50.67 4.64 -2.44
C THR A 2 49.42 5.44 -2.11
N SER A 3 48.51 5.50 -3.08
CA SER A 3 47.06 5.37 -2.91
C SER A 3 46.35 6.34 -1.94
N ALA A 4 45.71 7.37 -2.49
CA ALA A 4 44.61 8.09 -1.84
C ALA A 4 43.70 8.75 -2.90
N ALA A 5 43.07 7.96 -3.77
CA ALA A 5 42.05 8.48 -4.69
C ALA A 5 41.09 7.38 -5.19
N ASP A 6 40.45 6.63 -4.30
CA ASP A 6 39.26 5.85 -4.69
C ASP A 6 38.38 5.52 -3.48
N GLU A 7 37.59 6.46 -2.96
CA GLU A 7 36.67 6.13 -1.84
C GLU A 7 35.32 6.86 -1.82
N THR A 8 34.85 7.45 -2.93
CA THR A 8 33.51 8.09 -2.95
C THR A 8 32.64 7.69 -4.14
N ARG A 9 32.77 6.45 -4.63
CA ARG A 9 31.86 5.95 -5.67
C ARG A 9 30.64 5.27 -5.03
N LYS A 10 29.57 6.03 -4.83
CA LYS A 10 28.22 5.55 -4.47
C LYS A 10 27.89 4.32 -5.35
N PRO A 11 27.49 3.16 -4.79
CA PRO A 11 27.26 1.97 -5.60
C PRO A 11 26.18 2.26 -6.65
N ARG A 12 26.51 2.09 -7.93
CA ARG A 12 25.52 2.15 -9.02
C ARG A 12 24.53 1.01 -8.77
N ARG A 13 23.28 1.33 -8.41
CA ARG A 13 22.20 0.34 -8.39
C ARG A 13 22.16 -0.32 -9.77
N THR A 14 22.50 -1.61 -9.83
CA THR A 14 22.35 -2.41 -11.05
C THR A 14 20.85 -2.60 -11.30
N THR A 15 20.44 -2.74 -12.56
CA THR A 15 19.03 -2.98 -12.92
C THR A 15 18.44 -4.16 -12.14
N GLU A 16 19.23 -5.21 -11.90
CA GLU A 16 18.84 -6.35 -11.07
C GLU A 16 18.49 -5.98 -9.63
N SER A 17 19.22 -5.04 -9.01
CA SER A 17 18.91 -4.57 -7.66
C SER A 17 17.57 -3.82 -7.59
N VAL A 18 17.22 -3.08 -8.65
CA VAL A 18 15.96 -2.34 -8.74
C VAL A 18 14.79 -3.27 -8.97
N VAL A 19 14.93 -4.23 -9.90
CA VAL A 19 13.87 -5.21 -10.17
C VAL A 19 13.62 -6.07 -8.93
N ARG A 20 14.68 -6.52 -8.24
CA ARG A 20 14.54 -7.29 -7.00
C ARG A 20 13.85 -6.48 -5.90
N ALA A 21 14.21 -5.20 -5.74
CA ALA A 21 13.55 -4.32 -4.78
C ALA A 21 12.04 -4.14 -5.10
N PHE A 22 11.70 -3.98 -6.38
CA PHE A 22 10.31 -3.86 -6.81
C PHE A 22 9.50 -5.14 -6.60
N VAL A 23 10.01 -6.29 -7.04
CA VAL A 23 9.34 -7.60 -6.92
C VAL A 23 9.08 -7.97 -5.46
N ASN A 24 10.04 -7.65 -4.57
CA ASN A 24 9.92 -7.92 -3.15
C ASN A 24 9.04 -6.89 -2.42
N SER A 25 8.73 -5.75 -3.04
CA SER A 25 7.86 -4.74 -2.45
C SER A 25 6.38 -5.09 -2.65
N PRO A 26 5.49 -4.61 -1.78
CA PRO A 26 4.03 -4.70 -2.00
C PRO A 26 3.55 -4.08 -3.32
N LEU A 27 4.35 -3.20 -3.94
CA LEU A 27 4.01 -2.53 -5.19
C LEU A 27 3.90 -3.50 -6.37
N SER A 28 4.61 -4.63 -6.34
CA SER A 28 4.54 -5.62 -7.42
C SER A 28 3.15 -6.21 -7.57
N GLY A 29 2.47 -6.50 -6.46
CA GLY A 29 1.09 -7.00 -6.45
C GLY A 29 0.04 -5.91 -6.73
N LEU A 30 0.39 -4.62 -6.68
CA LEU A 30 -0.52 -3.52 -7.01
C LEU A 30 -0.38 -3.05 -8.47
N ALA A 31 0.74 -3.37 -9.14
CA ALA A 31 1.05 -2.85 -10.46
C ALA A 31 0.04 -3.22 -11.57
N PRO A 32 -0.43 -4.49 -11.69
CA PRO A 32 -1.46 -4.83 -12.69
C PRO A 32 -2.74 -4.00 -12.52
N TRP A 33 -3.16 -3.79 -11.27
CA TRP A 33 -4.37 -3.04 -10.92
C TRP A 33 -4.25 -1.55 -11.24
N ILE A 34 -3.10 -0.95 -10.95
CA ILE A 34 -2.80 0.44 -11.31
C ILE A 34 -2.88 0.61 -12.83
N VAL A 35 -2.29 -0.32 -13.58
CA VAL A 35 -2.30 -0.27 -15.05
C VAL A 35 -3.73 -0.43 -15.58
N MET A 36 -4.51 -1.35 -15.04
CA MET A 36 -5.94 -1.46 -15.40
C MET A 36 -6.65 -0.13 -15.15
N SER A 37 -6.55 0.43 -13.94
CA SER A 37 -7.21 1.70 -13.56
C SER A 37 -6.83 2.87 -14.47
N LEU A 38 -5.57 2.97 -14.91
CA LEU A 38 -5.12 4.02 -15.82
C LEU A 38 -5.63 3.87 -17.26
N PHE A 39 -5.88 2.63 -17.69
CA PHE A 39 -6.35 2.33 -19.04
C PHE A 39 -7.87 2.16 -19.12
N SER A 40 -8.55 1.99 -18.00
CA SER A 40 -10.00 1.93 -17.90
C SER A 40 -10.64 3.20 -18.48
N GLY A 41 -11.60 3.01 -19.37
CA GLY A 41 -12.37 4.08 -20.00
C GLY A 41 -13.29 3.52 -21.08
N PRO A 42 -14.26 4.32 -21.57
CA PRO A 42 -15.29 3.86 -22.49
C PRO A 42 -14.68 3.23 -23.75
N GLY A 43 -15.02 1.98 -24.04
CA GLY A 43 -14.54 1.24 -25.21
C GLY A 43 -13.09 0.76 -25.14
N ARG A 44 -12.42 0.87 -23.98
CA ARG A 44 -11.01 0.47 -23.78
C ARG A 44 -10.87 -0.76 -22.87
N PHE A 45 -11.97 -1.45 -22.57
CA PHE A 45 -11.96 -2.63 -21.69
C PHE A 45 -10.92 -3.67 -22.11
N GLU A 46 -10.94 -4.12 -23.37
CA GLU A 46 -10.03 -5.15 -23.86
C GLU A 46 -8.55 -4.73 -23.75
N GLU A 47 -8.23 -3.47 -24.11
CA GLU A 47 -6.88 -2.92 -24.00
C GLU A 47 -6.41 -2.87 -22.55
N SER A 48 -7.29 -2.44 -21.63
CA SER A 48 -6.97 -2.31 -20.21
C SER A 48 -6.71 -3.67 -19.55
N VAL A 49 -7.54 -4.66 -19.85
CA VAL A 49 -7.42 -6.03 -19.33
C VAL A 49 -6.19 -6.72 -19.92
N ALA A 50 -5.93 -6.56 -21.22
CA ALA A 50 -4.75 -7.14 -21.86
C ALA A 50 -3.45 -6.52 -21.32
N ALA A 51 -3.42 -5.20 -21.11
CA ALA A 51 -2.28 -4.51 -20.51
C ALA A 51 -2.03 -4.98 -19.07
N ALA A 52 -3.07 -5.08 -18.26
CA ALA A 52 -2.97 -5.57 -16.88
C ALA A 52 -2.51 -7.03 -16.82
N LEU A 53 -3.04 -7.90 -17.69
CA LEU A 53 -2.59 -9.29 -17.82
C LEU A 53 -1.11 -9.36 -18.22
N GLY A 54 -0.69 -8.52 -19.17
CA GLY A 54 0.71 -8.43 -19.58
C GLY A 54 1.63 -8.06 -18.40
N ILE A 55 1.23 -7.09 -17.58
CA ILE A 55 1.97 -6.69 -16.39
C ILE A 55 1.99 -7.80 -15.33
N ALA A 56 0.86 -8.48 -15.08
CA ALA A 56 0.80 -9.60 -14.15
C ALA A 56 1.74 -10.73 -14.56
N LEU A 57 1.75 -11.10 -15.85
CA LEU A 57 2.68 -12.11 -16.39
C LEU A 57 4.14 -11.65 -16.31
N LEU A 58 4.42 -10.37 -16.54
CA LEU A 58 5.77 -9.81 -16.40
C LEU A 58 6.26 -9.84 -14.95
N VAL A 59 5.40 -9.57 -13.98
CA VAL A 59 5.72 -9.69 -12.55
C VAL A 59 6.05 -11.15 -12.21
N VAL A 60 5.20 -12.10 -12.60
CA VAL A 60 5.45 -13.54 -12.40
C VAL A 60 6.77 -13.98 -13.05
N PHE A 61 7.02 -13.54 -14.29
CA PHE A 61 8.25 -13.85 -15.01
C PHE A 61 9.48 -13.25 -14.30
N ALA A 62 9.39 -12.02 -13.79
CA ALA A 62 10.46 -11.39 -13.04
C ALA A 62 10.73 -12.11 -11.71
N SER A 63 9.68 -12.50 -10.97
CA SER A 63 9.76 -13.29 -9.75
C SER A 63 10.46 -14.63 -10.01
N TRP A 64 10.06 -15.34 -11.06
CA TRP A 64 10.69 -16.60 -11.47
C TRP A 64 12.17 -16.41 -11.84
N LYS A 65 12.50 -15.38 -12.63
CA LYS A 65 13.88 -15.12 -13.08
C LYS A 65 14.83 -14.79 -11.91
N ILE A 66 14.32 -14.13 -10.87
CA ILE A 66 15.10 -13.75 -9.68
C ILE A 66 15.24 -14.92 -8.69
N GLY A 67 14.55 -16.04 -8.96
CA GLY A 67 14.52 -17.23 -8.10
C GLY A 67 13.60 -17.06 -6.89
N ASN A 68 12.67 -16.10 -6.93
CA ASN A 68 11.72 -15.90 -5.84
C ASN A 68 10.53 -16.86 -5.97
N SER A 69 9.90 -17.21 -4.87
CA SER A 69 8.63 -17.95 -4.92
C SER A 69 7.53 -17.06 -5.49
N ILE A 70 6.74 -17.60 -6.42
CA ILE A 70 5.55 -16.90 -6.95
C ILE A 70 4.54 -16.76 -5.82
N LYS A 71 4.16 -15.52 -5.52
CA LYS A 71 3.28 -15.20 -4.39
C LYS A 71 1.82 -15.50 -4.71
N LEU A 72 1.01 -15.74 -3.70
CA LEU A 72 -0.43 -15.99 -3.82
C LEU A 72 -1.15 -14.84 -4.55
N MET A 73 -0.73 -13.59 -4.30
CA MET A 73 -1.26 -12.41 -4.99
C MET A 73 -0.96 -12.45 -6.49
N GLU A 74 0.25 -12.83 -6.90
CA GLU A 74 0.62 -12.90 -8.32
C GLU A 74 -0.20 -13.97 -9.06
N TRP A 75 -0.44 -15.12 -8.42
CA TRP A 75 -1.34 -16.14 -8.95
C TRP A 75 -2.78 -15.65 -9.08
N PHE A 76 -3.26 -14.92 -8.07
CA PHE A 76 -4.58 -14.32 -8.10
C PHE A 76 -4.72 -13.29 -9.20
N ASP A 77 -3.74 -12.39 -9.36
CA ASP A 77 -3.73 -11.38 -10.43
C ASP A 77 -3.82 -12.05 -11.80
N VAL A 78 -2.94 -13.02 -12.09
CA VAL A 78 -2.96 -13.73 -13.38
C VAL A 78 -4.29 -14.44 -13.59
N ALA A 79 -4.81 -15.16 -12.59
CA ALA A 79 -6.08 -15.87 -12.71
C ALA A 79 -7.25 -14.90 -12.97
N PHE A 80 -7.29 -13.79 -12.24
CA PHE A 80 -8.33 -12.77 -12.36
C PHE A 80 -8.32 -12.12 -13.76
N PHE A 81 -7.15 -11.67 -14.23
CA PHE A 81 -7.04 -11.03 -15.54
C PHE A 81 -7.21 -12.01 -16.70
N VAL A 82 -6.82 -13.28 -16.55
CA VAL A 82 -7.16 -14.32 -17.54
C VAL A 82 -8.67 -14.50 -17.63
N VAL A 83 -9.37 -14.59 -16.50
CA VAL A 83 -10.84 -14.71 -16.49
C VAL A 83 -11.48 -13.49 -17.15
N LEU A 84 -11.04 -12.27 -16.83
CA LEU A 84 -11.55 -11.07 -17.49
C LEU A 84 -11.25 -11.04 -18.99
N CYS A 85 -10.09 -11.51 -19.42
CA CYS A 85 -9.73 -11.59 -20.83
C CYS A 85 -10.61 -12.59 -21.60
N VAL A 86 -10.87 -13.77 -21.01
CA VAL A 86 -11.80 -14.75 -21.57
C VAL A 86 -13.23 -14.20 -21.62
N ILE A 87 -13.68 -13.53 -20.57
CA ILE A 87 -14.99 -12.89 -20.55
C ILE A 87 -15.06 -11.82 -21.64
N GLY A 88 -14.07 -10.92 -21.73
CA GLY A 88 -14.01 -9.88 -22.76
C GLY A 88 -14.07 -10.45 -24.18
N ALA A 89 -13.32 -11.52 -24.45
CA ALA A 89 -13.29 -12.16 -25.76
C ALA A 89 -14.61 -12.88 -26.15
N LEU A 90 -15.42 -13.29 -25.16
CA LEU A 90 -16.67 -14.03 -25.38
C LEU A 90 -17.93 -13.17 -25.14
N ALA A 91 -17.78 -11.99 -24.55
CA ALA A 91 -18.87 -11.13 -24.13
C ALA A 91 -19.56 -10.43 -25.30
N THR A 92 -20.87 -10.18 -25.13
CA THR A 92 -21.63 -9.29 -26.02
C THR A 92 -21.33 -7.82 -25.68
N ARG A 93 -21.59 -6.88 -26.61
CA ARG A 93 -21.39 -5.44 -26.37
C ARG A 93 -22.08 -4.94 -25.09
N ALA A 94 -23.32 -5.37 -24.85
CA ALA A 94 -24.06 -5.01 -23.64
C ALA A 94 -23.40 -5.55 -22.36
N MET A 95 -22.77 -6.73 -22.41
CA MET A 95 -22.02 -7.28 -21.29
C MET A 95 -20.71 -6.51 -21.06
N ILE A 96 -20.02 -6.09 -22.12
CA ILE A 96 -18.82 -5.27 -22.01
C ILE A 96 -19.16 -3.90 -21.42
N GLU A 97 -20.24 -3.26 -21.86
CA GLU A 97 -20.71 -1.99 -21.29
C GLU A 97 -21.07 -2.13 -19.80
N TRP A 98 -21.72 -3.23 -19.42
CA TRP A 98 -21.99 -3.54 -18.02
C TRP A 98 -20.70 -3.77 -17.23
N LEU A 99 -19.73 -4.50 -17.78
CA LEU A 99 -18.44 -4.71 -17.15
C LEU A 99 -17.63 -3.42 -17.03
N GLU A 100 -17.68 -2.52 -18.01
CA GLU A 100 -17.03 -1.20 -17.94
C GLU A 100 -17.63 -0.36 -16.81
N LEU A 101 -18.94 -0.45 -16.59
CA LEU A 101 -19.61 0.26 -15.50
C LEU A 101 -19.28 -0.34 -14.13
N TRP A 102 -19.36 -1.68 -14.00
CA TRP A 102 -19.19 -2.39 -12.73
C TRP A 102 -17.77 -2.88 -12.47
N ALA A 103 -16.79 -2.51 -13.31
CA ALA A 103 -15.42 -3.01 -13.19
C ALA A 103 -14.82 -2.70 -11.82
N GLY A 104 -15.05 -1.50 -11.30
CA GLY A 104 -14.55 -1.06 -10.01
C GLY A 104 -15.08 -1.93 -8.86
N GLU A 105 -16.38 -2.19 -8.84
CA GLU A 105 -17.06 -3.01 -7.83
C GLU A 105 -16.61 -4.46 -7.93
N ILE A 106 -16.54 -5.02 -9.15
CA ILE A 106 -16.12 -6.39 -9.38
C ILE A 106 -14.68 -6.60 -8.89
N VAL A 107 -13.79 -5.65 -9.19
CA VAL A 107 -12.39 -5.67 -8.72
C VAL A 107 -12.34 -5.63 -7.20
N ASN A 108 -13.01 -4.67 -6.57
CA ASN A 108 -13.01 -4.55 -5.12
C ASN A 108 -13.61 -5.79 -4.44
N LEU A 109 -14.70 -6.34 -4.98
CA LEU A 109 -15.32 -7.57 -4.48
C LEU A 109 -14.42 -8.78 -4.66
N ALA A 110 -13.73 -8.89 -5.80
CA ALA A 110 -12.76 -9.95 -6.04
C ALA A 110 -11.60 -9.89 -5.04
N LEU A 111 -11.10 -8.69 -4.72
CA LEU A 111 -10.06 -8.48 -3.72
C LEU A 111 -10.53 -8.82 -2.30
N VAL A 112 -11.78 -8.49 -1.94
CA VAL A 112 -12.39 -8.94 -0.67
C VAL A 112 -12.45 -10.46 -0.61
N CYS A 113 -12.96 -11.11 -1.67
CA CYS A 113 -13.06 -12.57 -1.77
C CYS A 113 -11.68 -13.23 -1.70
N PHE A 114 -10.67 -12.66 -2.35
CA PHE A 114 -9.29 -13.11 -2.28
C PHE A 114 -8.72 -13.01 -0.86
N ALA A 115 -8.84 -11.83 -0.25
CA ALA A 115 -8.31 -11.60 1.10
C ALA A 115 -8.97 -12.53 2.11
N LEU A 116 -10.31 -12.66 2.08
CA LEU A 116 -11.06 -13.64 2.87
C LEU A 116 -10.63 -15.08 2.56
N GLY A 117 -10.55 -15.44 1.29
CA GLY A 117 -10.12 -16.77 0.84
C GLY A 117 -8.75 -17.14 1.40
N SER A 118 -7.80 -16.19 1.41
CA SER A 118 -6.47 -16.38 2.00
C SER A 118 -6.54 -16.70 3.51
N ILE A 119 -7.43 -16.01 4.25
CA ILE A 119 -7.68 -16.26 5.67
C ILE A 119 -8.32 -17.63 5.87
N LEU A 120 -9.34 -17.98 5.07
CA LEU A 120 -10.07 -19.25 5.11
C LEU A 120 -9.15 -20.45 4.81
N LEU A 121 -8.22 -20.30 3.87
CA LEU A 121 -7.17 -21.29 3.55
C LEU A 121 -6.04 -21.32 4.58
N ARG A 122 -6.16 -20.53 5.66
CA ARG A 122 -5.17 -20.39 6.75
C ARG A 122 -3.80 -19.88 6.30
N ARG A 123 -3.74 -19.21 5.16
CA ARG A 123 -2.53 -18.62 4.57
C ARG A 123 -2.82 -17.17 4.20
N PRO A 124 -2.85 -16.25 5.17
CA PRO A 124 -3.10 -14.83 4.90
C PRO A 124 -2.12 -14.32 3.84
N PHE A 125 -2.62 -13.64 2.81
CA PHE A 125 -1.79 -13.25 1.66
C PHE A 125 -0.60 -12.36 2.06
N THR A 126 -0.72 -11.61 3.16
CA THR A 126 0.36 -10.75 3.68
C THR A 126 1.55 -11.53 4.23
N LEU A 127 1.33 -12.80 4.63
CA LEU A 127 2.34 -13.64 5.27
C LEU A 127 3.55 -13.89 4.37
N GLU A 128 3.32 -14.13 3.07
CA GLU A 128 4.40 -14.40 2.11
C GLU A 128 5.31 -13.19 1.93
N TYR A 129 4.73 -11.98 1.88
CA TYR A 129 5.49 -10.73 1.83
C TYR A 129 6.23 -10.45 3.15
N ALA A 130 5.59 -10.74 4.29
CA ALA A 130 6.21 -10.52 5.60
C ALA A 130 7.41 -11.45 5.84
N LYS A 131 7.36 -12.70 5.34
CA LYS A 131 8.47 -13.66 5.45
C LYS A 131 9.72 -13.19 4.72
N GLU A 132 9.59 -12.50 3.60
CA GLU A 132 10.74 -11.95 2.86
C GLU A 132 11.45 -10.81 3.61
N GLN A 133 10.74 -10.14 4.51
CA GLN A 133 11.25 -8.99 5.26
C GLN A 133 11.67 -9.34 6.69
N THR A 134 11.39 -10.58 7.14
CA THR A 134 11.58 -11.03 8.52
C THR A 134 12.53 -12.22 8.55
N PRO A 135 13.49 -12.29 9.50
CA PRO A 135 14.34 -13.46 9.67
C PRO A 135 13.54 -14.77 9.83
N GLU A 136 14.05 -15.85 9.24
CA GLU A 136 13.37 -17.17 9.22
C GLU A 136 13.02 -17.69 10.62
N GLU A 137 13.84 -17.34 11.63
CA GLU A 137 13.64 -17.69 13.04
C GLU A 137 12.28 -17.24 13.60
N PHE A 138 11.68 -16.19 13.03
CA PHE A 138 10.40 -15.65 13.48
C PHE A 138 9.20 -16.11 12.64
N TRP A 139 9.42 -16.85 11.54
CA TRP A 139 8.36 -17.20 10.59
C TRP A 139 7.23 -18.04 11.20
N ASP A 140 7.57 -18.88 12.17
CA ASP A 140 6.62 -19.76 12.86
C ASP A 140 6.18 -19.20 14.22
N SER A 141 6.60 -17.97 14.56
CA SER A 141 6.18 -17.31 15.79
C SER A 141 4.66 -17.08 15.79
N PRO A 142 3.92 -17.48 16.84
CA PRO A 142 2.49 -17.22 16.94
C PRO A 142 2.13 -15.72 16.86
N ILE A 143 3.03 -14.85 17.32
CA ILE A 143 2.88 -13.40 17.26
C ILE A 143 2.99 -12.92 15.81
N PHE A 144 3.98 -13.41 15.06
CA PHE A 144 4.18 -13.06 13.66
C PHE A 144 2.99 -13.50 12.79
N ILE A 145 2.52 -14.73 12.99
CA ILE A 145 1.34 -15.26 12.27
C ILE A 145 0.10 -14.43 12.63
N ARG A 146 -0.19 -14.21 13.92
CA ARG A 146 -1.35 -13.40 14.35
C ARG A 146 -1.30 -11.99 13.79
N THR A 147 -0.12 -11.37 13.74
CA THR A 147 0.07 -10.03 13.19
C THR A 147 -0.36 -9.99 11.72
N ASN A 148 0.09 -10.94 10.91
CA ASN A 148 -0.31 -11.06 9.51
C ASN A 148 -1.82 -11.30 9.32
N TYR A 149 -2.46 -12.09 10.19
CA TYR A 149 -3.92 -12.22 10.15
C TYR A 149 -4.64 -10.89 10.39
N VAL A 150 -4.20 -10.10 11.37
CA VAL A 150 -4.83 -8.81 11.66
C VAL A 150 -4.61 -7.82 10.52
N ILE A 151 -3.41 -7.79 9.93
CA ILE A 151 -3.13 -6.96 8.76
C ILE A 151 -3.99 -7.40 7.57
N THR A 152 -4.11 -8.71 7.33
CA THR A 152 -4.98 -9.23 6.25
C THR A 152 -6.44 -8.84 6.48
N TRP A 153 -6.94 -8.88 7.72
CA TRP A 153 -8.28 -8.39 8.05
C TRP A 153 -8.44 -6.88 7.81
N ALA A 154 -7.42 -6.08 8.09
CA ALA A 154 -7.44 -4.65 7.78
C ALA A 154 -7.53 -4.41 6.27
N TRP A 155 -6.81 -5.18 5.45
CA TRP A 155 -6.94 -5.16 3.99
C TRP A 155 -8.33 -5.60 3.52
N THR A 156 -8.87 -6.68 4.06
CA THR A 156 -10.25 -7.12 3.79
C THR A 156 -11.25 -6.00 4.08
N ALA A 157 -11.11 -5.33 5.23
CA ALA A 157 -11.97 -4.21 5.61
C ALA A 157 -11.81 -3.02 4.65
N ALA A 158 -10.59 -2.69 4.25
CA ALA A 158 -10.31 -1.62 3.31
C ALA A 158 -10.95 -1.89 1.94
N PHE A 159 -10.77 -3.08 1.38
CA PHE A 159 -11.44 -3.48 0.13
C PHE A 159 -12.96 -3.51 0.28
N GLY A 160 -13.48 -3.93 1.44
CA GLY A 160 -14.91 -3.89 1.73
C GLY A 160 -15.46 -2.47 1.77
N VAL A 161 -14.75 -1.52 2.38
CA VAL A 161 -15.10 -0.09 2.38
C VAL A 161 -15.09 0.45 0.95
N SER A 162 -14.07 0.12 0.16
CA SER A 162 -14.00 0.53 -1.25
C SER A 162 -15.16 -0.04 -2.08
N ALA A 163 -15.51 -1.32 -1.91
CA ALA A 163 -16.63 -1.96 -2.60
C ALA A 163 -17.97 -1.30 -2.23
N ILE A 164 -18.20 -1.02 -0.94
CA ILE A 164 -19.41 -0.36 -0.47
C ILE A 164 -19.47 1.07 -0.98
N ALA A 165 -18.34 1.79 -0.97
CA ALA A 165 -18.28 3.16 -1.49
C ALA A 165 -18.60 3.20 -2.98
N GLY A 166 -17.98 2.34 -3.80
CA GLY A 166 -18.28 2.21 -5.24
C GLY A 166 -19.75 1.91 -5.49
N ALA A 167 -20.29 0.90 -4.80
CA ALA A 167 -21.71 0.55 -4.91
C ALA A 167 -22.66 1.69 -4.52
N ILE A 168 -22.31 2.54 -3.55
CA ILE A 168 -23.07 3.76 -3.22
C ILE A 168 -22.93 4.79 -4.34
N GLY A 169 -21.73 4.96 -4.91
CA GLY A 169 -21.46 5.76 -6.11
C GLY A 169 -22.43 5.44 -7.24
N ASP A 170 -22.49 4.17 -7.60
CA ASP A 170 -23.31 3.69 -8.70
C ASP A 170 -24.80 3.73 -8.37
N ALA A 171 -25.20 3.15 -7.23
CA ALA A 171 -26.61 2.96 -6.93
C ALA A 171 -27.32 4.25 -6.49
N VAL A 172 -26.60 5.21 -5.90
CA VAL A 172 -27.18 6.44 -5.35
C VAL A 172 -26.87 7.66 -6.22
N PHE A 173 -25.66 7.74 -6.78
CA PHE A 173 -25.23 8.90 -7.56
C PHE A 173 -25.25 8.66 -9.08
N ASP A 174 -25.45 7.41 -9.53
CA ASP A 174 -25.39 7.01 -10.95
C ASP A 174 -24.10 7.48 -11.64
N ASP A 175 -23.01 7.51 -10.85
CA ASP A 175 -21.70 8.05 -11.25
C ASP A 175 -20.57 7.21 -10.63
N ALA A 176 -20.15 6.18 -11.38
CA ALA A 176 -18.99 5.34 -11.04
C ALA A 176 -17.68 6.14 -10.94
N GLY A 177 -17.61 7.28 -11.63
CA GLY A 177 -16.46 8.19 -11.63
C GLY A 177 -16.49 9.22 -10.50
N ASN A 178 -17.47 9.16 -9.61
CA ASN A 178 -17.68 10.19 -8.60
C ASN A 178 -16.41 10.39 -7.76
N PHE A 179 -16.03 11.65 -7.61
CA PHE A 179 -14.80 12.03 -6.92
C PHE A 179 -14.69 11.41 -5.52
N TRP A 180 -15.77 11.39 -4.74
CA TRP A 180 -15.73 10.89 -3.36
C TRP A 180 -15.77 9.36 -3.29
N THR A 181 -16.78 8.74 -3.90
CA THR A 181 -17.02 7.30 -3.80
C THR A 181 -16.14 6.46 -4.72
N GLY A 182 -15.86 6.98 -5.92
CA GLY A 182 -15.00 6.34 -6.92
C GLY A 182 -13.51 6.50 -6.63
N TRP A 183 -13.09 7.60 -5.99
CA TRP A 183 -11.66 7.91 -5.81
C TRP A 183 -11.25 8.12 -4.36
N ILE A 184 -11.75 9.17 -3.71
CA ILE A 184 -11.21 9.60 -2.41
C ILE A 184 -11.36 8.53 -1.33
N ILE A 185 -12.53 7.91 -1.20
CA ILE A 185 -12.76 6.90 -0.17
C ILE A 185 -11.91 5.66 -0.44
N GLN A 186 -11.80 5.22 -1.70
CA GLN A 186 -11.02 4.04 -2.07
C GLN A 186 -9.53 4.25 -1.81
N ILE A 187 -8.97 5.38 -2.26
CA ILE A 187 -7.56 5.73 -2.00
C ILE A 187 -7.33 5.86 -0.49
N GLY A 188 -8.23 6.52 0.23
CA GLY A 188 -8.13 6.67 1.69
C GLY A 188 -8.12 5.32 2.42
N ALA A 189 -8.98 4.38 2.02
CA ALA A 189 -9.02 3.02 2.57
C ALA A 189 -7.72 2.25 2.28
N THR A 190 -7.19 2.36 1.06
CA THR A 190 -5.91 1.74 0.69
C THR A 190 -4.74 2.34 1.47
N VAL A 191 -4.63 3.67 1.55
CA VAL A 191 -3.57 4.34 2.32
C VAL A 191 -3.65 3.98 3.79
N PHE A 192 -4.87 3.89 4.35
CA PHE A 192 -5.06 3.40 5.72
C PHE A 192 -4.56 1.96 5.89
N ALA A 193 -4.88 1.05 4.97
CA ALA A 193 -4.40 -0.34 5.05
C ALA A 193 -2.87 -0.45 4.97
N ILE A 194 -2.23 0.37 4.12
CA ILE A 194 -0.77 0.49 4.04
C ILE A 194 -0.20 1.02 5.36
N ALA A 195 -0.70 2.16 5.85
CA ALA A 195 -0.27 2.74 7.12
C ALA A 195 -0.45 1.76 8.29
N PHE A 196 -1.54 1.01 8.30
CA PHE A 196 -1.79 -0.04 9.30
C PHE A 196 -0.81 -1.21 9.17
N THR A 197 -0.45 -1.60 7.94
CA THR A 197 0.53 -2.67 7.67
C THR A 197 1.91 -2.30 8.21
N GLU A 198 2.30 -1.03 8.13
CA GLU A 198 3.57 -0.52 8.66
C GLU A 198 3.51 -0.33 10.19
N PHE A 199 2.40 0.19 10.71
CA PHE A 199 2.23 0.51 12.13
C PHE A 199 2.01 -0.72 13.03
N TYR A 200 1.19 -1.68 12.59
CA TYR A 200 0.68 -2.75 13.45
C TYR A 200 1.75 -3.77 13.92
N PRO A 201 2.76 -4.14 13.12
CA PRO A 201 3.85 -5.02 13.57
C PRO A 201 4.63 -4.48 14.77
N ASP A 202 4.77 -3.16 14.89
CA ASP A 202 5.41 -2.55 16.04
C ASP A 202 4.42 -2.42 17.21
N TYR A 203 3.19 -2.01 16.93
CA TYR A 203 2.20 -1.74 17.97
C TYR A 203 1.65 -3.01 18.66
N GLY A 204 1.28 -4.04 17.89
CA GLY A 204 0.59 -5.23 18.40
C GLY A 204 1.41 -6.04 19.39
N PRO A 205 2.62 -6.51 19.01
CA PRO A 205 3.54 -7.21 19.90
C PRO A 205 3.96 -6.38 21.11
N ASN A 206 4.37 -5.12 20.92
CA ASN A 206 4.81 -4.26 22.02
C ASN A 206 3.71 -4.03 23.04
N LYS A 207 2.46 -3.82 22.59
CA LYS A 207 1.30 -3.70 23.51
C LYS A 207 1.03 -4.99 24.27
N ALA A 208 1.24 -6.16 23.66
CA ALA A 208 1.11 -7.44 24.35
C ALA A 208 2.22 -7.63 25.40
N MET A 209 3.45 -7.21 25.10
CA MET A 209 4.59 -7.24 26.02
C MET A 209 4.43 -6.27 27.19
N GLN A 210 3.95 -5.06 26.95
CA GLN A 210 3.63 -4.09 28.02
C GLN A 210 2.54 -4.61 28.96
N LYS A 211 1.49 -5.27 28.41
CA LYS A 211 0.47 -5.93 29.25
C LYS A 211 1.04 -7.07 30.09
N ALA A 212 2.13 -7.70 29.65
CA ALA A 212 2.86 -8.72 30.39
C ALA A 212 3.88 -8.15 31.39
N GLY A 213 3.96 -6.81 31.53
CA GLY A 213 4.91 -6.14 32.42
C GLY A 213 6.35 -6.09 31.90
N ILE A 214 6.55 -6.33 30.61
CA ILE A 214 7.85 -6.23 29.95
C ILE A 214 7.94 -4.83 29.34
N ASP A 215 8.85 -4.00 29.87
CA ASP A 215 9.13 -2.67 29.32
C ASP A 215 9.65 -2.80 27.89
N THR A 216 9.00 -2.08 26.97
CA THR A 216 9.40 -2.00 25.57
C THR A 216 9.64 -0.52 25.24
N GLU A 217 10.89 -0.16 24.99
CA GLU A 217 11.23 1.14 24.43
C GLU A 217 11.20 1.04 22.90
N PRO A 218 10.48 1.91 22.15
CA PRO A 218 9.70 3.09 22.56
C PRO A 218 8.17 2.90 22.52
N PRO A 219 7.38 3.80 23.16
CA PRO A 219 5.92 3.76 23.13
C PRO A 219 5.37 4.05 21.73
N VAL A 220 4.74 3.04 21.11
CA VAL A 220 4.11 3.17 19.80
C VAL A 220 2.77 3.92 19.96
N SER A 221 2.76 5.23 19.73
CA SER A 221 1.56 6.05 19.79
C SER A 221 0.61 5.72 18.64
N ILE A 222 -0.67 5.49 18.94
CA ILE A 222 -1.73 5.30 17.92
C ILE A 222 -1.81 6.49 16.97
N ALA A 223 -1.34 7.67 17.37
CA ALA A 223 -1.29 8.84 16.49
C ALA A 223 -0.51 8.57 15.19
N ARG A 224 0.55 7.74 15.23
CA ARG A 224 1.37 7.40 14.06
C ARG A 224 0.57 6.75 12.93
N LEU A 225 -0.48 5.99 13.28
CA LEU A 225 -1.37 5.38 12.28
C LEU A 225 -2.08 6.43 11.42
N PHE A 226 -2.25 7.65 11.93
CA PHE A 226 -2.98 8.73 11.27
C PHE A 226 -2.06 9.80 10.69
N ASP A 227 -0.74 9.62 10.71
CA ASP A 227 0.23 10.61 10.20
C ASP A 227 0.02 10.96 8.71
N TRP A 228 -0.58 10.03 7.95
CA TRP A 228 -0.92 10.24 6.54
C TRP A 228 -2.13 11.17 6.33
N VAL A 229 -3.02 11.30 7.32
CA VAL A 229 -4.32 12.00 7.19
C VAL A 229 -4.16 13.46 6.78
N PRO A 230 -3.29 14.29 7.40
CA PRO A 230 -3.20 15.70 7.02
C PRO A 230 -2.69 15.91 5.60
N VAL A 231 -1.71 15.11 5.16
CA VAL A 231 -1.19 15.15 3.78
C VAL A 231 -2.28 14.72 2.81
N PHE A 232 -3.00 13.65 3.13
CA PHE A 232 -4.10 13.17 2.30
C PHE A 232 -5.21 14.22 2.16
N VAL A 233 -5.70 14.79 3.27
CA VAL A 233 -6.73 15.84 3.26
C VAL A 233 -6.31 17.05 2.42
N LEU A 234 -5.04 17.45 2.51
CA LEU A 234 -4.49 18.51 1.67
C LEU A 234 -4.55 18.14 0.18
N ILE A 235 -4.09 16.93 -0.18
CA ILE A 235 -4.11 16.45 -1.57
C ILE A 235 -5.54 16.37 -2.09
N VAL A 236 -6.50 15.88 -1.30
CA VAL A 236 -7.93 15.85 -1.66
C VAL A 236 -8.45 17.25 -1.95
N GLY A 237 -8.11 18.23 -1.09
CA GLY A 237 -8.51 19.63 -1.31
C GLY A 237 -7.95 20.21 -2.61
N ILE A 238 -6.67 19.96 -2.90
CA ILE A 238 -6.05 20.41 -4.17
C ILE A 238 -6.71 19.71 -5.36
N ALA A 239 -6.80 18.38 -5.33
CA ALA A 239 -7.39 17.59 -6.41
C ALA A 239 -8.82 18.05 -6.70
N GLY A 240 -9.64 18.20 -5.65
CA GLY A 240 -11.03 18.62 -5.77
C GLY A 240 -11.23 20.03 -6.35
N LEU A 241 -10.26 20.94 -6.21
CA LEU A 241 -10.26 22.24 -6.88
C LEU A 241 -9.75 22.15 -8.32
N VAL A 242 -8.71 21.35 -8.57
CA VAL A 242 -8.11 21.19 -9.91
C VAL A 242 -9.06 20.48 -10.87
N THR A 243 -9.85 19.53 -10.37
CA THR A 243 -10.80 18.75 -11.17
C THR A 243 -12.21 19.33 -11.14
N ASP A 244 -12.42 20.52 -10.55
CA ASP A 244 -13.73 21.14 -10.33
C ASP A 244 -14.77 20.22 -9.68
N SER A 245 -14.32 19.20 -8.93
CA SER A 245 -15.16 18.16 -8.34
C SER A 245 -15.70 18.52 -6.95
N THR A 246 -15.23 19.63 -6.39
CA THR A 246 -15.69 20.15 -5.09
C THR A 246 -15.98 21.64 -5.18
N SER A 247 -16.86 22.15 -4.32
CA SER A 247 -17.06 23.60 -4.23
C SER A 247 -15.77 24.30 -3.83
N THR A 248 -15.54 25.51 -4.34
CA THR A 248 -14.34 26.30 -4.04
C THR A 248 -14.12 26.46 -2.53
N VAL A 249 -15.20 26.64 -1.76
CA VAL A 249 -15.14 26.75 -0.30
C VAL A 249 -14.64 25.45 0.32
N VAL A 250 -15.22 24.29 -0.07
CA VAL A 250 -14.81 22.98 0.45
C VAL A 250 -13.35 22.69 0.13
N GLY A 251 -12.92 22.91 -1.11
CA GLY A 251 -11.54 22.68 -1.52
C GLY A 251 -10.54 23.52 -0.71
N TRP A 252 -10.80 24.82 -0.53
CA TRP A 252 -9.95 25.67 0.31
C TRP A 252 -9.95 25.25 1.78
N VAL A 253 -11.11 24.88 2.33
CA VAL A 253 -11.21 24.38 3.71
C VAL A 253 -10.35 23.14 3.90
N LEU A 254 -10.41 22.17 2.98
CA LEU A 254 -9.60 20.96 3.03
C LEU A 254 -8.10 21.27 2.96
N ILE A 255 -7.68 22.18 2.07
CA ILE A 255 -6.27 22.60 1.96
C ILE A 255 -5.78 23.22 3.28
N VAL A 256 -6.55 24.15 3.85
CA VAL A 256 -6.19 24.82 5.10
C VAL A 256 -6.14 23.81 6.26
N VAL A 257 -7.16 22.95 6.39
CA VAL A 257 -7.22 21.92 7.42
C VAL A 257 -6.03 20.96 7.31
N GLY A 258 -5.71 20.47 6.11
CA GLY A 258 -4.57 19.60 5.88
C GLY A 258 -3.23 20.28 6.20
N ALA A 259 -3.04 21.53 5.77
CA ALA A 259 -1.83 22.31 6.04
C ALA A 259 -1.63 22.60 7.53
N VAL A 260 -2.70 23.00 8.23
CA VAL A 260 -2.67 23.22 9.68
C VAL A 260 -2.43 21.91 10.42
N GLY A 261 -3.10 20.82 10.02
CA GLY A 261 -2.92 19.49 10.60
C GLY A 261 -1.48 18.99 10.52
N MET A 262 -0.82 19.16 9.36
CA MET A 262 0.60 18.83 9.20
C MET A 262 1.49 19.63 10.15
N ARG A 263 1.21 20.94 10.31
CA ARG A 263 1.99 21.80 11.20
C ARG A 263 1.82 21.39 12.67
N VAL A 264 0.59 21.08 13.08
CA VAL A 264 0.29 20.62 14.45
C VAL A 264 0.97 19.28 14.73
N MET A 265 0.90 18.31 13.82
CA MET A 265 1.58 17.03 14.01
C MET A 265 3.09 17.19 14.20
N ARG A 266 3.75 18.02 13.39
CA ARG A 266 5.18 18.30 13.54
C ARG A 266 5.54 18.97 14.87
N MET A 267 4.63 19.72 15.47
CA MET A 267 4.83 20.33 16.79
C MET A 267 4.62 19.33 17.93
N VAL A 268 3.65 18.43 17.79
CA VAL A 268 3.27 17.47 18.85
C VAL A 268 4.16 16.22 18.83
N PHE A 269 4.63 15.81 17.65
CA PHE A 269 5.53 14.68 17.45
C PHE A 269 6.75 15.14 16.63
N PRO A 270 7.73 15.80 17.27
CA PRO A 270 8.98 16.13 16.60
C PRO A 270 9.70 14.83 16.19
N ASP A 271 10.23 14.77 14.97
CA ASP A 271 11.13 13.69 14.58
C ASP A 271 12.29 13.63 15.58
N PRO A 272 12.74 12.44 16.00
CA PRO A 272 13.94 12.33 16.81
C PRO A 272 15.08 12.99 16.05
N THR A 273 15.58 14.09 16.61
CA THR A 273 16.68 14.87 16.06
C THR A 273 17.83 13.92 15.74
N HIS A 274 18.34 13.97 14.51
CA HIS A 274 19.57 13.29 14.10
C HIS A 274 20.84 13.81 14.81
N ASP A 275 20.70 14.52 15.93
CA ASP A 275 21.75 15.28 16.60
C ASP A 275 22.39 14.52 17.78
N ASP A 276 21.65 13.63 18.45
CA ASP A 276 22.15 13.00 19.70
C ASP A 276 23.20 11.90 19.46
N ARG A 277 23.37 11.40 18.23
CA ARG A 277 24.46 10.46 17.90
C ARG A 277 25.79 11.14 17.61
N GLY A 278 25.77 12.44 17.29
CA GLY A 278 26.98 13.21 16.97
C GLY A 278 27.68 13.73 18.22
N GLU A 279 26.92 14.24 19.19
CA GLU A 279 27.50 14.87 20.39
C GLU A 279 27.99 13.85 21.43
N SER A 280 27.32 12.71 21.58
CA SER A 280 27.75 11.68 22.55
C SER A 280 29.06 10.99 22.14
N ALA A 281 29.33 10.88 20.83
CA ALA A 281 30.61 10.38 20.31
C ALA A 281 31.74 11.43 20.38
N ALA A 282 31.41 12.72 20.29
CA ALA A 282 32.38 13.81 20.43
C ALA A 282 32.80 14.07 21.88
N ALA A 283 31.94 13.79 22.86
CA ALA A 283 32.24 13.96 24.28
C ALA A 283 33.09 12.82 24.90
N ALA A 284 33.25 11.69 24.19
CA ALA A 284 34.01 10.53 24.67
C ALA A 284 35.43 10.42 24.07
N GLY A 285 35.86 11.39 23.26
CA GLY A 285 37.18 11.43 22.64
C GLY A 285 38.05 12.56 23.20
N ASP A 286 39.09 12.16 23.94
CA ASP A 286 40.34 12.88 24.25
C ASP A 286 40.49 13.60 25.61
N PRO A 287 41.07 12.92 26.62
CA PRO A 287 41.85 13.55 27.69
C PRO A 287 43.36 13.35 27.44
N ALA A 288 43.92 14.04 26.46
CA ALA A 288 45.37 14.22 26.36
C ALA A 288 45.70 15.72 26.21
N GLN A 289 45.78 16.43 27.35
CA GLN A 289 46.59 17.65 27.52
C GLN A 289 46.56 18.17 28.97
N SER A 290 47.44 17.63 29.83
CA SER A 290 48.30 18.38 30.78
C SER A 290 49.26 17.43 31.49
#